data_AF-A0A7I8VXT9-F1
#
_entry.id   AF-A0A7I8VXT9-F1
#
_cell.length_a   1.000
_cell.length_b   1.000
_cell.length_c   1.000
_cell.angle_alpha   90.00
_cell.angle_beta   90.00
_cell.angle_gamma   90.00
#
_symmetry.space_group_name_H-M   'P 1'
#
loop_
_entity.id
_entity.type
_entity.pdbx_description
1 polymer ?
#
loop_
_entity_poly.entity_id
_entity_poly.type
_entity_poly.pdbx_seq_one_letter_code
_entity_poly.pdbx_strand_id
1 'polypeptide(L)'
;MGPEEVQVWKDAKSHSQAEEELIQNFSQQVRILCWVLTEPKSHKRKAMHVKATWGKRCNKLLFMSSEQDPNLPSIDLGVAEGRNNLWGKTKAAFRYIYKTHLEDADFFLKADDDTYVIVENLRKMLMNKDSQSKIYFGRRFRPFVYQGYTSGGAGYVLTKEAVKAFVEDALPNPLLCRQDNGGPEDVEIGKCLSNVNVKLMDSRDEFGRERFNPFEPQLHLIKGAGNYFTINT
;
A
#
# COMPACT_ATOMS: atom_id res chain seq x y z
N MET A 1 39.55 7.07 -11.00
CA MET A 1 39.23 7.91 -12.17
C MET A 1 37.79 7.61 -12.55
N GLY A 2 36.86 8.51 -12.21
CA GLY A 2 35.50 8.45 -12.74
C GLY A 2 35.49 8.96 -14.18
N PRO A 3 34.45 8.69 -14.98
CA PRO A 3 34.35 9.20 -16.33
C PRO A 3 34.42 10.74 -16.31
N GLU A 4 35.24 11.32 -17.21
CA GLU A 4 35.50 12.76 -17.33
C GLU A 4 34.31 13.55 -17.91
N GLU A 5 33.26 12.87 -18.36
CA GLU A 5 32.05 13.51 -18.89
C GLU A 5 30.85 13.22 -17.99
N VAL A 6 30.32 14.29 -17.38
CA VAL A 6 28.98 14.30 -16.82
C VAL A 6 28.00 14.14 -17.98
N GLN A 7 27.33 12.99 -18.08
CA GLN A 7 26.19 12.84 -18.99
C GLN A 7 25.12 13.86 -18.59
N VAL A 8 24.98 14.91 -19.41
CA VAL A 8 23.87 15.86 -19.32
C VAL A 8 22.66 15.21 -19.96
N TRP A 9 21.79 14.65 -19.12
CA TRP A 9 20.48 14.16 -19.53
C TRP A 9 19.64 15.33 -20.02
N LYS A 10 19.53 15.48 -21.34
CA LYS A 10 18.59 16.43 -21.95
C LYS A 10 17.22 15.76 -22.02
N ASP A 11 16.46 15.84 -20.93
CA ASP A 11 15.04 15.44 -20.87
C ASP A 11 14.13 16.42 -21.64
N ALA A 12 14.53 16.83 -22.85
CA ALA A 12 13.78 17.75 -23.71
C ALA A 12 12.58 17.09 -24.41
N LYS A 13 12.32 15.80 -24.13
CA LYS A 13 11.04 15.12 -24.44
C LYS A 13 10.33 14.74 -23.15
N SER A 14 10.21 15.70 -22.24
CA SER A 14 9.43 15.56 -21.01
C SER A 14 7.95 15.48 -21.39
N HIS A 15 7.38 14.28 -21.25
CA HIS A 15 5.96 13.90 -21.35
C HIS A 15 5.20 14.41 -22.59
N SER A 16 4.87 13.49 -23.51
CA SER A 16 3.96 13.86 -24.60
C SER A 16 2.54 14.08 -24.05
N GLN A 17 1.78 15.01 -24.63
CA GLN A 17 0.36 15.23 -24.27
C GLN A 17 -0.45 13.92 -24.29
N ALA A 18 -0.12 13.01 -25.20
CA ALA A 18 -0.75 11.69 -25.30
C ALA A 18 -0.48 10.79 -24.07
N GLU A 19 0.71 10.89 -23.46
CA GLU A 19 1.01 10.16 -22.22
C GLU A 19 0.25 10.75 -21.02
N GLU A 20 0.10 12.07 -20.96
CA GLU A 20 -0.69 12.73 -19.91
C GLU A 20 -2.16 12.36 -20.01
N GLU A 21 -2.74 12.38 -21.21
CA GLU A 21 -4.12 11.93 -21.47
C GLU A 21 -4.32 10.47 -21.08
N LEU A 22 -3.36 9.59 -21.40
CA LEU A 22 -3.41 8.18 -21.02
C LEU A 22 -3.40 8.00 -19.49
N ILE A 23 -2.54 8.73 -18.78
CA ILE A 23 -2.46 8.69 -17.31
C ILE A 23 -3.76 9.19 -16.69
N GLN A 24 -4.34 10.28 -17.22
CA GLN A 24 -5.63 10.79 -16.76
C GLN A 24 -6.76 9.79 -16.99
N ASN A 25 -6.81 9.17 -18.17
CA ASN A 25 -7.78 8.12 -18.49
C ASN A 25 -7.68 6.93 -17.52
N PHE A 26 -6.46 6.44 -17.25
CA PHE A 26 -6.27 5.39 -16.25
C PHE A 26 -6.69 5.84 -14.84
N SER A 27 -6.42 7.08 -14.47
CA SER A 27 -6.83 7.63 -13.17
C SER A 27 -8.35 7.73 -13.01
N GLN A 28 -9.09 7.94 -14.10
CA GLN A 28 -10.55 7.96 -14.08
C GLN A 28 -11.15 6.55 -14.02
N GLN A 29 -10.53 5.58 -14.71
CA GLN A 29 -11.01 4.19 -14.73
C GLN A 29 -10.67 3.41 -13.46
N VAL A 30 -9.49 3.67 -12.87
CA VAL A 30 -9.00 2.98 -11.68
C VAL A 30 -8.69 4.02 -10.60
N ARG A 31 -9.68 4.26 -9.74
CA ARG A 31 -9.57 5.23 -8.64
C ARG A 31 -8.88 4.59 -7.44
N ILE A 32 -7.71 5.11 -7.07
CA ILE A 32 -6.90 4.59 -5.96
C ILE A 32 -6.81 5.64 -4.86
N LEU A 33 -7.22 5.26 -3.65
CA LEU A 33 -6.90 5.97 -2.43
C LEU A 33 -5.63 5.36 -1.83
N CYS A 34 -4.59 6.17 -1.69
CA CYS A 34 -3.36 5.81 -1.01
C CYS A 34 -3.40 6.35 0.41
N TRP A 35 -3.26 5.48 1.40
CA TRP A 35 -3.10 5.89 2.79
C TRP A 35 -1.71 5.46 3.27
N VAL A 36 -0.97 6.46 3.74
CA VAL A 36 0.43 6.33 4.12
C VAL A 36 0.51 6.36 5.62
N LEU A 37 0.98 5.27 6.23
CA LEU A 37 1.23 5.22 7.66
C LEU A 37 2.55 5.94 7.96
N THR A 38 2.52 6.88 8.89
CA THR A 38 3.68 7.65 9.33
C THR A 38 3.58 7.98 10.82
N GLU A 39 4.55 8.77 11.28
CA GLU A 39 4.70 9.21 12.66
C GLU A 39 5.29 10.63 12.69
N PRO A 40 5.07 11.42 13.76
CA PRO A 40 5.45 12.83 13.79
C PRO A 40 6.93 13.10 13.44
N LYS A 41 7.85 12.28 13.93
CA LYS A 41 9.30 12.41 13.64
C LYS A 41 9.65 12.14 12.17
N SER A 42 8.78 11.46 11.43
CA SER A 42 8.98 11.08 10.02
C SER A 42 8.21 11.98 9.05
N HIS A 43 7.31 12.85 9.53
CA HIS A 43 6.54 13.77 8.70
C HIS A 43 7.44 14.55 7.72
N LYS A 44 8.42 15.28 8.26
CA LYS A 44 9.33 16.11 7.45
C LYS A 44 10.40 15.31 6.71
N ARG A 45 10.88 14.22 7.29
CA ARG A 45 12.03 13.45 6.79
C ARG A 45 11.66 12.43 5.72
N LYS A 46 10.41 11.96 5.70
CA LYS A 46 9.95 10.86 4.85
C LYS A 46 8.63 11.19 4.17
N ALA A 47 7.55 11.37 4.94
CA ALA A 47 6.20 11.46 4.38
C ALA A 47 5.98 12.70 3.48
N MET A 48 6.62 13.83 3.77
CA MET A 48 6.61 14.99 2.85
C MET A 48 7.15 14.64 1.45
N HIS A 49 8.12 13.73 1.35
CA HIS A 49 8.64 13.30 0.05
C HIS A 49 7.65 12.40 -0.70
N VAL A 50 6.87 11.57 0.00
CA VAL A 50 5.74 10.86 -0.60
C VAL A 50 4.73 11.85 -1.19
N LYS A 51 4.35 12.89 -0.42
CA LYS A 51 3.47 13.98 -0.88
C LYS A 51 4.05 14.74 -2.09
N ALA A 52 5.37 14.95 -2.11
CA ALA A 52 6.04 15.71 -3.17
C ALA A 52 6.22 14.89 -4.46
N THR A 53 6.21 13.55 -4.37
CA THR A 53 6.54 12.64 -5.47
C THR A 53 5.34 11.78 -5.90
N TRP A 54 5.40 10.47 -5.67
CA TRP A 54 4.46 9.49 -6.21
C TRP A 54 3.04 9.64 -5.65
N GLY A 55 2.88 10.16 -4.42
CA GLY A 55 1.57 10.30 -3.78
C GLY A 55 0.62 11.21 -4.56
N LYS A 56 1.15 12.18 -5.32
CA LYS A 56 0.35 13.07 -6.19
C LYS A 56 -0.40 12.33 -7.31
N ARG A 57 0.05 11.12 -7.65
CA ARG A 57 -0.54 10.30 -8.70
C ARG A 57 -1.72 9.46 -8.20
N CYS A 58 -1.98 9.42 -6.89
CA CYS A 58 -3.17 8.79 -6.31
C CYS A 58 -4.40 9.70 -6.48
N ASN A 59 -5.60 9.12 -6.56
CA ASN A 59 -6.85 9.90 -6.63
C ASN A 59 -7.13 10.61 -5.30
N LYS A 60 -6.76 9.95 -4.19
CA LYS A 60 -6.79 10.52 -2.84
C LYS A 60 -5.53 10.07 -2.12
N LEU A 61 -4.91 10.98 -1.38
CA LEU A 61 -3.73 10.72 -0.57
C LEU A 61 -4.01 11.13 0.87
N LEU A 62 -3.89 10.18 1.80
CA LEU A 62 -4.08 10.39 3.22
C LEU A 62 -2.79 10.04 3.97
N PHE A 63 -2.42 10.85 4.94
CA PHE A 63 -1.31 10.55 5.85
C PHE A 63 -1.90 10.22 7.21
N MET A 64 -1.68 8.99 7.69
CA MET A 64 -2.21 8.50 8.95
C MET A 64 -1.09 8.51 10.01
N SER A 65 -1.30 9.23 11.12
CA SER A 65 -0.28 9.49 12.14
C SER A 65 -0.87 9.47 13.55
N SER A 66 -0.05 9.70 14.59
CA SER A 66 -0.51 9.97 15.96
C SER A 66 -0.67 11.45 16.28
N GLU A 67 -0.34 12.34 15.35
CA GLU A 67 -0.51 13.79 15.51
C GLU A 67 -0.93 14.43 14.19
N GLN A 68 -1.68 15.52 14.28
CA GLN A 68 -2.01 16.36 13.14
C GLN A 68 -0.83 17.28 12.80
N ASP A 69 -0.48 17.33 11.51
CA ASP A 69 0.50 18.26 10.95
C ASP A 69 -0.13 18.94 9.73
N PRO A 70 -0.48 20.24 9.84
CA PRO A 70 -1.08 20.99 8.74
C PRO A 70 -0.22 21.07 7.48
N ASN A 71 1.11 20.87 7.56
CA ASN A 71 1.98 20.90 6.38
C ASN A 71 1.92 19.57 5.60
N LEU A 72 1.67 18.46 6.30
CA LEU A 72 1.51 17.12 5.71
C LEU A 72 0.03 16.71 5.50
N PRO A 73 -0.92 17.61 5.78
CA PRO A 73 -2.22 17.30 6.42
C PRO A 73 -2.35 15.85 6.94
N SER A 74 -1.64 15.51 8.01
CA SER A 74 -1.80 14.20 8.66
C SER A 74 -3.07 14.13 9.51
N ILE A 75 -3.68 12.94 9.52
CA ILE A 75 -4.83 12.58 10.35
C ILE A 75 -4.31 11.91 11.62
N ASP A 76 -4.65 12.49 12.77
CA ASP A 76 -4.41 11.86 14.06
C ASP A 76 -5.41 10.71 14.29
N LEU A 77 -4.87 9.50 14.41
CA LEU A 77 -5.63 8.28 14.64
C LEU A 77 -5.98 8.04 16.12
N GLY A 78 -5.46 8.85 17.05
CA GLY A 78 -5.63 8.65 18.49
C GLY A 78 -4.96 7.38 19.01
N VAL A 79 -3.95 6.88 18.31
CA VAL A 79 -3.19 5.67 18.67
C VAL A 79 -1.72 6.04 18.82
N ALA A 80 -1.14 5.69 19.97
CA ALA A 80 0.24 6.00 20.31
C ALA A 80 1.26 5.42 19.31
N GLU A 81 2.44 6.03 19.27
CA GLU A 81 3.54 5.59 18.42
C GLU A 81 4.14 4.23 18.83
N GLY A 82 4.94 3.68 17.93
CA GLY A 82 5.75 2.48 18.17
C GLY A 82 5.25 1.25 17.44
N ARG A 83 6.19 0.34 17.18
CA ARG A 83 5.97 -0.85 16.35
C ARG A 83 4.85 -1.75 16.86
N ASN A 84 4.68 -1.83 18.17
CA ASN A 84 3.64 -2.64 18.82
C ASN A 84 2.22 -2.06 18.68
N ASN A 85 2.08 -0.82 18.19
CA ASN A 85 0.80 -0.15 18.00
C ASN A 85 0.40 -0.04 16.52
N LEU A 86 1.22 -0.54 15.60
CA LEU A 86 0.95 -0.47 14.15
C LEU A 86 -0.38 -1.13 13.80
N TRP A 87 -0.70 -2.27 14.42
CA TRP A 87 -2.00 -2.92 14.22
C TRP A 87 -3.16 -2.03 14.69
N GLY A 88 -3.03 -1.40 15.87
CA GLY A 88 -4.00 -0.40 16.35
C GLY A 88 -4.21 0.74 15.36
N LYS A 89 -3.12 1.29 14.81
CA LYS A 89 -3.18 2.34 13.80
C LYS A 89 -3.85 1.88 12.50
N THR A 90 -3.55 0.69 12.01
CA THR A 90 -4.20 0.13 10.80
C THR A 90 -5.71 -0.02 11.00
N LYS A 91 -6.16 -0.52 12.15
CA LYS A 91 -7.59 -0.57 12.47
C LYS A 91 -8.24 0.83 12.46
N ALA A 92 -7.59 1.80 13.10
CA ALA A 92 -8.09 3.18 13.15
C ALA A 92 -8.14 3.82 11.75
N ALA A 93 -7.09 3.63 10.94
CA ALA A 93 -7.01 4.12 9.56
C ALA A 93 -8.13 3.55 8.69
N PHE A 94 -8.35 2.24 8.71
CA PHE A 94 -9.43 1.64 7.92
C PHE A 94 -10.83 2.06 8.40
N ARG A 95 -11.05 2.22 9.72
CA ARG A 95 -12.32 2.79 10.23
C ARG A 95 -12.54 4.22 9.73
N TYR A 96 -11.50 5.06 9.74
CA TYR A 96 -11.56 6.41 9.22
C TYR A 96 -11.88 6.41 7.71
N ILE A 97 -11.12 5.65 6.92
CA ILE A 97 -11.29 5.51 5.47
C ILE A 97 -12.71 5.04 5.14
N TYR A 98 -13.17 3.97 5.79
CA TYR A 98 -14.51 3.43 5.60
C TYR A 98 -15.58 4.49 5.87
N LYS A 99 -15.46 5.25 6.97
CA LYS A 99 -16.46 6.26 7.36
C LYS A 99 -16.47 7.49 6.43
N THR A 100 -15.32 7.89 5.89
CA THR A 100 -15.14 9.23 5.28
C THR A 100 -14.80 9.21 3.80
N HIS A 101 -14.18 8.15 3.30
CA HIS A 101 -13.56 8.10 1.98
C HIS A 101 -13.82 6.78 1.22
N LEU A 102 -14.70 5.90 1.70
CA LEU A 102 -15.00 4.64 1.03
C LEU A 102 -15.51 4.84 -0.40
N GLU A 103 -16.27 5.92 -0.64
CA GLU A 103 -16.81 6.20 -1.98
C GLU A 103 -15.86 6.98 -2.90
N ASP A 104 -14.77 7.52 -2.34
CA ASP A 104 -13.80 8.32 -3.10
C ASP A 104 -12.90 7.48 -4.00
N ALA A 105 -12.85 6.14 -3.81
CA ALA A 105 -11.98 5.25 -4.57
C ALA A 105 -12.56 3.84 -4.75
N ASP A 106 -11.96 3.09 -5.68
CA ASP A 106 -12.29 1.69 -5.97
C ASP A 106 -11.30 0.73 -5.31
N PHE A 107 -10.06 1.19 -5.11
CA PHE A 107 -8.97 0.45 -4.51
C PHE A 107 -8.25 1.27 -3.43
N PHE A 108 -7.82 0.60 -2.36
CA PHE A 108 -7.27 1.21 -1.16
C PHE A 108 -5.87 0.67 -0.89
N LEU A 109 -4.85 1.47 -1.21
CA LEU A 109 -3.45 1.12 -1.07
C LEU A 109 -2.92 1.58 0.28
N LYS A 110 -2.47 0.62 1.10
CA LYS A 110 -1.60 0.87 2.25
C LYS A 110 -0.16 1.00 1.79
N ALA A 111 0.53 2.03 2.26
CA ALA A 111 1.98 2.20 2.11
C ALA A 111 2.59 2.73 3.40
N ASP A 112 3.90 2.51 3.59
CA ASP A 112 4.68 3.18 4.64
C ASP A 112 5.34 4.44 4.07
N ASP A 113 5.81 5.33 4.95
CA ASP A 113 6.42 6.60 4.55
C ASP A 113 7.79 6.48 3.87
N ASP A 114 8.36 5.27 3.84
CA ASP A 114 9.55 4.90 3.08
C ASP A 114 9.26 3.94 1.90
N THR A 115 7.98 3.73 1.56
CA THR A 115 7.58 3.02 0.33
C THR A 115 7.61 3.96 -0.88
N TYR A 116 8.05 3.44 -2.04
CA TYR A 116 7.89 4.11 -3.33
C TYR A 116 6.99 3.31 -4.27
N VAL A 117 6.01 3.96 -4.88
CA VAL A 117 5.00 3.31 -5.72
C VAL A 117 4.96 3.93 -7.11
N ILE A 118 5.06 3.11 -8.15
CA ILE A 118 4.75 3.53 -9.53
C ILE A 118 3.24 3.32 -9.72
N VAL A 119 2.45 4.37 -9.46
CA VAL A 119 0.98 4.28 -9.41
C VAL A 119 0.38 3.86 -10.76
N GLU A 120 1.00 4.24 -11.88
CA GLU A 120 0.62 3.81 -13.22
C GLU A 120 0.72 2.29 -13.39
N ASN A 121 1.80 1.68 -12.89
CA ASN A 121 1.97 0.22 -12.92
C ASN A 121 0.94 -0.48 -12.02
N LEU A 122 0.63 0.13 -10.87
CA LEU A 122 -0.42 -0.36 -9.98
C LEU A 122 -1.79 -0.32 -10.68
N ARG A 123 -2.14 0.80 -11.33
CA ARG A 123 -3.40 0.90 -12.10
C ARG A 123 -3.48 -0.13 -13.22
N LYS A 124 -2.40 -0.32 -13.97
CA LYS A 124 -2.33 -1.35 -15.02
C LYS A 124 -2.62 -2.75 -14.47
N MET A 125 -2.10 -3.09 -13.28
CA MET A 125 -2.40 -4.37 -12.62
C MET A 125 -3.88 -4.50 -12.22
N LEU A 126 -4.50 -3.40 -11.80
CA LEU A 126 -5.87 -3.36 -11.25
C LEU A 126 -6.96 -3.14 -12.31
N MET A 127 -6.61 -2.74 -13.54
CA MET A 127 -7.53 -2.32 -14.59
C MET A 127 -8.67 -3.32 -14.88
N ASN A 128 -8.38 -4.62 -14.78
CA ASN A 128 -9.35 -5.69 -15.04
C ASN A 128 -9.82 -6.38 -13.75
N LYS A 129 -9.85 -5.66 -12.62
CA LYS A 129 -10.28 -6.18 -11.32
C LYS A 129 -11.57 -5.49 -10.91
N ASP A 130 -12.49 -6.29 -10.39
CA ASP A 130 -13.76 -5.80 -9.87
C ASP A 130 -13.59 -5.29 -8.44
N SER A 131 -13.86 -4.01 -8.20
CA SER A 131 -13.80 -3.39 -6.86
C SER A 131 -14.86 -3.92 -5.90
N GLN A 132 -15.91 -4.59 -6.42
CA GLN A 132 -16.95 -5.26 -5.64
C GLN A 132 -16.57 -6.69 -5.24
N SER A 133 -15.44 -7.22 -5.71
CA SER A 133 -14.95 -8.54 -5.30
C SER A 133 -14.18 -8.46 -3.98
N LYS A 134 -14.31 -9.47 -3.10
CA LYS A 134 -13.56 -9.58 -1.83
C LYS A 134 -12.13 -10.08 -2.08
N ILE A 135 -11.26 -9.23 -2.63
CA ILE A 135 -9.87 -9.58 -2.95
C ILE A 135 -8.87 -8.51 -2.52
N TYR A 136 -7.62 -8.91 -2.34
CA TYR A 136 -6.52 -7.99 -2.10
C TYR A 136 -5.19 -8.52 -2.67
N PHE A 137 -4.22 -7.64 -2.83
CA PHE A 137 -2.93 -7.90 -3.47
C PHE A 137 -1.79 -7.32 -2.64
N GLY A 138 -0.62 -7.95 -2.74
CA GLY A 138 0.61 -7.48 -2.11
C GLY A 138 1.72 -8.53 -2.26
N ARG A 139 2.80 -8.39 -1.49
CA ARG A 139 3.87 -9.41 -1.44
C ARG A 139 3.47 -10.53 -0.49
N ARG A 140 3.12 -11.70 -1.04
CA ARG A 140 2.65 -12.85 -0.24
C ARG A 140 3.76 -13.47 0.59
N PHE A 141 3.49 -13.65 1.88
CA PHE A 141 4.19 -14.54 2.81
C PHE A 141 3.22 -15.60 3.35
N ARG A 142 3.72 -16.79 3.67
CA ARG A 142 2.89 -17.92 4.17
C ARG A 142 3.20 -18.47 5.58
N PRO A 143 4.15 -17.96 6.39
CA PRO A 143 4.48 -18.62 7.66
C PRO A 143 3.37 -18.58 8.73
N PHE A 144 2.39 -17.68 8.63
CA PHE A 144 1.43 -17.42 9.73
C PHE A 144 -0.06 -17.45 9.36
N VAL A 145 -0.41 -17.47 8.08
CA VAL A 145 -1.80 -17.47 7.59
C VAL A 145 -1.92 -18.48 6.46
N TYR A 146 -2.94 -19.33 6.48
CA TYR A 146 -3.09 -20.44 5.53
C TYR A 146 -3.12 -20.00 4.05
N GLN A 147 -3.94 -18.99 3.72
CA GLN A 147 -3.91 -18.40 2.36
C GLN A 147 -2.66 -17.54 2.10
N GLY A 148 -1.91 -17.21 3.15
CA GLY A 148 -0.86 -16.21 3.19
C GLY A 148 -1.35 -14.85 3.71
N TYR A 149 -0.40 -13.95 3.92
CA TYR A 149 -0.61 -12.55 4.23
C TYR A 149 0.35 -11.70 3.38
N THR A 150 0.18 -10.39 3.36
CA THR A 150 1.00 -9.49 2.55
C THR A 150 1.99 -8.73 3.41
N SER A 151 3.26 -8.66 3.03
CA SER A 151 4.25 -7.83 3.74
C SER A 151 3.76 -6.40 3.92
N GLY A 152 3.82 -5.89 5.16
CA GLY A 152 3.39 -4.52 5.46
C GLY A 152 4.24 -3.46 4.77
N GLY A 153 5.58 -3.64 4.76
CA GLY A 153 6.53 -2.68 4.20
C GLY A 153 6.55 -2.61 2.67
N ALA A 154 6.16 -3.70 1.98
CA ALA A 154 5.95 -3.66 0.53
C ALA A 154 4.67 -2.90 0.13
N GLY A 155 3.79 -2.63 1.10
CA GLY A 155 2.42 -2.20 0.87
C GLY A 155 1.50 -3.32 0.39
N TYR A 156 0.21 -3.04 0.46
CA TYR A 156 -0.85 -3.93 -0.01
C TYR A 156 -2.07 -3.13 -0.44
N VAL A 157 -2.84 -3.65 -1.39
CA VAL A 157 -4.02 -2.98 -1.95
C VAL A 157 -5.26 -3.84 -1.80
N LEU A 158 -6.30 -3.28 -1.22
CA LEU A 158 -7.62 -3.91 -1.05
C LEU A 158 -8.61 -3.32 -2.06
N THR A 159 -9.56 -4.13 -2.50
CA THR A 159 -10.76 -3.63 -3.17
C THR A 159 -11.70 -2.93 -2.17
N LYS A 160 -12.64 -2.12 -2.69
CA LYS A 160 -13.69 -1.51 -1.88
C LYS A 160 -14.46 -2.54 -1.04
N GLU A 161 -14.90 -3.64 -1.64
CA GLU A 161 -15.66 -4.66 -0.90
C GLU A 161 -14.81 -5.41 0.13
N ALA A 162 -13.49 -5.55 -0.09
CA ALA A 162 -12.59 -6.09 0.93
C ALA A 162 -12.45 -5.14 2.14
N VAL A 163 -12.40 -3.82 1.92
CA VAL A 163 -12.41 -2.84 3.02
C VAL A 163 -13.71 -2.90 3.81
N LYS A 164 -14.86 -3.01 3.13
CA LYS A 164 -16.17 -3.18 3.79
C LYS A 164 -16.21 -4.44 4.65
N ALA A 165 -15.88 -5.60 4.08
CA ALA A 165 -15.85 -6.86 4.82
C ALA A 165 -14.89 -6.81 6.02
N PHE A 166 -13.74 -6.16 5.87
CA PHE A 166 -12.81 -5.99 6.98
C PHE A 166 -13.41 -5.15 8.12
N VAL A 167 -14.00 -3.99 7.81
CA VAL A 167 -14.48 -3.04 8.82
C VAL A 167 -15.83 -3.45 9.42
N GLU A 168 -16.76 -3.95 8.61
CA GLU A 168 -18.12 -4.33 9.01
C GLU A 168 -18.17 -5.72 9.66
N ASP A 169 -17.46 -6.71 9.09
CA ASP A 169 -17.57 -8.11 9.53
C ASP A 169 -16.41 -8.50 10.47
N ALA A 170 -15.17 -8.20 10.11
CA ALA A 170 -14.00 -8.72 10.83
C ALA A 170 -13.70 -7.94 12.12
N LEU A 171 -13.52 -6.61 12.02
CA LEU A 171 -13.09 -5.77 13.14
C LEU A 171 -13.99 -5.85 14.40
N PRO A 172 -15.32 -5.86 14.32
CA PRO A 172 -16.16 -5.91 15.52
C PRO A 172 -16.21 -7.30 16.18
N ASN A 173 -15.76 -8.35 15.49
CA ASN A 173 -15.88 -9.72 15.98
C ASN A 173 -14.55 -10.24 16.57
N PRO A 174 -14.47 -10.49 17.88
CA PRO A 174 -13.24 -10.97 18.53
C PRO A 174 -12.81 -12.37 18.09
N LEU A 175 -13.71 -13.16 17.49
CA LEU A 175 -13.37 -14.47 16.93
C LEU A 175 -12.73 -14.37 15.54
N LEU A 176 -12.99 -13.28 14.81
CA LEU A 176 -12.48 -13.07 13.45
C LEU A 176 -11.24 -12.18 13.43
N CYS A 177 -11.12 -11.26 14.39
CA CYS A 177 -10.07 -10.27 14.38
C CYS A 177 -9.62 -9.86 15.78
N ARG A 178 -8.31 -9.65 15.95
CA ARG A 178 -7.70 -9.31 17.23
C ARG A 178 -8.11 -7.90 17.70
N GLN A 179 -8.65 -7.82 18.91
CA GLN A 179 -9.25 -6.60 19.44
C GLN A 179 -8.27 -5.62 20.07
N ASP A 180 -7.19 -6.09 20.71
CA ASP A 180 -6.13 -5.19 21.22
C ASP A 180 -5.26 -4.61 20.08
N ASN A 181 -4.33 -3.70 20.41
CA ASN A 181 -3.48 -3.04 19.41
C ASN A 181 -2.21 -3.80 19.05
N GLY A 182 -1.96 -4.97 19.65
CA GLY A 182 -0.72 -5.71 19.54
C GLY A 182 -0.67 -6.68 18.35
N GLY A 183 0.51 -7.23 18.13
CA GLY A 183 0.79 -8.17 17.04
C GLY A 183 1.42 -7.50 15.81
N PRO A 184 2.08 -8.28 14.92
CA PRO A 184 2.57 -7.77 13.65
C PRO A 184 1.38 -7.36 12.77
N GLU A 185 1.32 -6.08 12.41
CA GLU A 185 0.21 -5.48 11.66
C GLU A 185 -0.17 -6.26 10.40
N ASP A 186 0.83 -6.69 9.64
CA ASP A 186 0.66 -7.36 8.35
C ASP A 186 0.13 -8.79 8.49
N VAL A 187 0.54 -9.48 9.55
CA VAL A 187 0.00 -10.79 9.95
C VAL A 187 -1.44 -10.65 10.44
N GLU A 188 -1.72 -9.68 11.31
CA GLU A 188 -3.05 -9.50 11.91
C GLU A 188 -4.09 -9.11 10.85
N ILE A 189 -3.80 -8.16 9.94
CA ILE A 189 -4.72 -7.86 8.84
C ILE A 189 -4.94 -9.07 7.93
N GLY A 190 -3.89 -9.84 7.64
CA GLY A 190 -3.98 -11.06 6.83
C GLY A 190 -4.92 -12.11 7.45
N LYS A 191 -4.85 -12.31 8.77
CA LYS A 191 -5.77 -13.18 9.51
C LYS A 191 -7.22 -12.68 9.40
N CYS A 192 -7.44 -11.40 9.71
CA CYS A 192 -8.78 -10.83 9.71
C CYS A 192 -9.44 -10.91 8.32
N LEU A 193 -8.70 -10.55 7.26
CA LEU A 193 -9.16 -10.67 5.88
C LEU A 193 -9.47 -12.13 5.50
N SER A 194 -8.62 -13.07 5.89
CA SER A 194 -8.86 -14.50 5.66
C SER A 194 -10.14 -14.99 6.31
N ASN A 195 -10.41 -14.56 7.55
CA ASN A 195 -11.56 -15.00 8.33
C ASN A 195 -12.90 -14.47 7.77
N VAL A 196 -12.88 -13.41 6.96
CA VAL A 196 -14.05 -12.88 6.25
C VAL A 196 -14.03 -13.17 4.75
N ASN A 197 -13.30 -14.21 4.34
CA ASN A 197 -13.23 -14.71 2.98
C ASN A 197 -12.71 -13.71 1.93
N VAL A 198 -11.91 -12.72 2.36
CA VAL A 198 -11.17 -11.87 1.42
C VAL A 198 -9.96 -12.65 0.91
N LYS A 199 -9.92 -12.89 -0.40
CA LYS A 199 -8.91 -13.74 -1.04
C LYS A 199 -7.65 -12.95 -1.37
N LEU A 200 -6.50 -13.46 -0.93
CA LEU A 200 -5.20 -12.98 -1.41
C LEU A 200 -4.98 -13.46 -2.84
N MET A 201 -4.83 -12.54 -3.77
CA MET A 201 -4.60 -12.83 -5.19
C MET A 201 -3.10 -12.78 -5.53
N ASP A 202 -2.72 -13.36 -6.67
CA ASP A 202 -1.36 -13.25 -7.19
C ASP A 202 -1.16 -11.85 -7.79
N SER A 203 -0.09 -11.18 -7.37
CA SER A 203 0.25 -9.82 -7.80
C SER A 203 1.38 -9.78 -8.84
N ARG A 204 2.01 -10.93 -9.11
CA ARG A 204 3.11 -11.03 -10.08
C ARG A 204 2.65 -10.70 -11.49
N ASP A 205 3.59 -10.31 -12.34
CA ASP A 205 3.30 -10.08 -13.74
C ASP A 205 3.23 -11.37 -14.56
N GLU A 206 2.96 -11.24 -15.86
CA GLU A 206 2.83 -12.36 -16.80
C GLU A 206 4.11 -13.22 -16.91
N PHE A 207 5.26 -12.70 -16.48
CA PHE A 207 6.53 -13.41 -16.43
C PHE A 207 6.84 -13.96 -15.02
N GLY A 208 5.91 -13.86 -14.08
CA GLY A 208 6.08 -14.30 -12.69
C GLY A 208 6.97 -13.38 -11.86
N ARG A 209 7.18 -12.12 -12.26
CA ARG A 209 8.03 -11.17 -11.53
C ARG A 209 7.24 -10.41 -10.47
N GLU A 210 7.87 -10.15 -9.34
CA GLU A 210 7.28 -9.49 -8.18
C GLU A 210 6.98 -8.01 -8.46
N ARG A 211 5.75 -7.57 -8.16
CA ARG A 211 5.35 -6.15 -8.20
C ARG A 211 5.40 -5.45 -6.84
N PHE A 212 5.35 -6.22 -5.77
CA PHE A 212 5.44 -5.74 -4.39
C PHE A 212 6.75 -6.25 -3.78
N ASN A 213 7.64 -5.33 -3.44
CA ASN A 213 9.01 -5.63 -3.06
C ASN A 213 9.27 -5.16 -1.63
N PRO A 214 9.47 -6.08 -0.67
CA PRO A 214 9.56 -5.77 0.76
C PRO A 214 10.98 -5.43 1.22
N PHE A 215 11.97 -5.53 0.32
CA PHE A 215 13.39 -5.36 0.64
C PHE A 215 13.97 -4.19 -0.13
N GLU A 216 15.15 -3.75 0.30
CA GLU A 216 15.87 -2.67 -0.37
C GLU A 216 16.12 -3.02 -1.86
N PRO A 217 16.06 -2.03 -2.77
CA PRO A 217 16.24 -2.27 -4.21
C PRO A 217 17.50 -3.07 -4.56
N GLN A 218 18.58 -2.87 -3.80
CA GLN A 218 19.86 -3.56 -3.97
C GLN A 218 19.71 -5.10 -3.92
N LEU A 219 18.84 -5.62 -3.04
CA LEU A 219 18.57 -7.05 -2.89
C LEU A 219 17.76 -7.63 -4.06
N HIS A 220 17.11 -6.77 -4.85
CA HIS A 220 16.37 -7.16 -6.05
C HIS A 220 17.22 -7.06 -7.33
N LEU A 221 18.37 -6.38 -7.28
CA LEU A 221 19.30 -6.27 -8.40
C LEU A 221 20.32 -7.42 -8.43
N ILE A 222 20.56 -8.09 -7.30
CA ILE A 222 21.51 -9.20 -7.19
C ILE A 222 20.75 -10.53 -7.27
N LYS A 223 21.09 -11.35 -8.29
CA LYS A 223 20.50 -12.68 -8.49
C LYS A 223 20.71 -13.54 -7.24
N GLY A 224 19.61 -13.97 -6.61
CA GLY A 224 19.59 -14.85 -5.42
C GLY A 224 19.49 -14.13 -4.07
N ALA A 225 19.68 -12.81 -3.99
CA ALA A 225 19.68 -12.06 -2.74
C ALA A 225 18.27 -11.72 -2.19
N GLY A 226 17.21 -11.88 -2.98
CA GLY A 226 15.82 -11.59 -2.60
C GLY A 226 14.94 -12.82 -2.35
N ASN A 227 15.52 -14.03 -2.42
CA ASN A 227 14.77 -15.29 -2.43
C ASN A 227 14.49 -15.89 -1.04
N TYR A 228 14.84 -15.18 0.04
CA TYR A 228 14.69 -15.71 1.41
C TYR A 228 13.25 -16.08 1.80
N PHE A 229 12.24 -15.60 1.04
CA PHE A 229 10.83 -15.90 1.27
C PHE A 229 10.06 -16.30 0.00
N THR A 230 10.74 -16.48 -1.14
CA THR A 230 10.11 -17.13 -2.31
C THR A 230 10.09 -18.63 -2.04
N ILE A 231 9.04 -19.10 -1.37
CA ILE A 231 8.74 -20.53 -1.34
C ILE A 231 8.41 -20.91 -2.77
N ASN A 232 9.18 -21.84 -3.35
CA ASN A 232 8.85 -22.48 -4.62
C ASN A 232 7.39 -22.91 -4.57
N THR A 233 6.56 -22.33 -5.45
CA THR A 233 5.17 -22.75 -5.66
C THR A 233 5.13 -24.11 -6.32
#